data_AF-A0A3L8C0Y6-F1
#
_entry.id   AF-A0A3L8C0Y6-F1
#
_cell.length_a   1.000
_cell.length_b   1.000
_cell.length_c   1.000
_cell.angle_alpha   90.00
_cell.angle_beta   90.00
_cell.angle_gamma   90.00
#
_symmetry.space_group_name_H-M   'P 1'
#
loop_
_entity.id
_entity.type
_entity.pdbx_description
1 polymer ?
#
loop_
_entity_poly.entity_id
_entity_poly.type
_entity_poly.pdbx_seq_one_letter_code
_entity_poly.pdbx_strand_id
1 'polypeptide(L)'
;MGTCTTCGGAGQIPSGQYDPCYSCGGSGHGSHTDVPCMACNGSGHSGSQRYDTCWNCHGAGSTPDPKPIVRPKTQVKTSKPAKQTNNTSKTTGSATPTTKKPNNLSQNISQVAIVLAIIILIAASDNLEGGEFIFAGLGAFFASYVALYVLYYVAIATIELLKIALKIAAAGLVILVIIGLFNESKAEAITPSVSSEPLIQFWVN
;
A
#
# COMPACT_ATOMS: atom_id res chain seq x y z
N MET A 1 2.18 -4.71 -43.03
CA MET A 1 1.91 -4.53 -41.60
C MET A 1 0.92 -3.40 -41.51
N GLY A 2 -0.26 -3.65 -40.95
CA GLY A 2 -1.31 -2.65 -40.82
C GLY A 2 -1.09 -1.81 -39.58
N THR A 3 -1.45 -0.52 -39.65
CA THR A 3 -1.49 0.34 -38.47
C THR A 3 -2.48 -0.23 -37.45
N CYS A 4 -2.08 -0.30 -36.19
CA CYS A 4 -2.97 -0.79 -35.14
C CYS A 4 -4.15 0.20 -34.98
N THR A 5 -5.36 -0.25 -35.28
CA THR A 5 -6.58 0.58 -35.22
C THR A 5 -6.94 1.00 -33.79
N THR A 6 -6.53 0.22 -32.80
CA THR A 6 -6.80 0.48 -31.38
C THR A 6 -6.04 1.71 -30.86
N CYS A 7 -4.80 1.91 -31.28
CA CYS A 7 -3.98 3.06 -30.87
C CYS A 7 -3.72 4.06 -32.00
N GLY A 8 -4.33 3.87 -33.17
CA GLY A 8 -4.11 4.72 -34.34
C GLY A 8 -2.65 4.78 -34.80
N GLY A 9 -1.82 3.80 -34.45
CA GLY A 9 -0.39 3.79 -34.77
C GLY A 9 0.55 4.31 -33.68
N ALA A 10 0.03 4.91 -32.61
CA ALA A 10 0.86 5.51 -31.56
C ALA A 10 1.57 4.49 -30.65
N GLY A 11 1.11 3.23 -30.64
CA GLY A 11 1.63 2.19 -29.73
C GLY A 11 1.17 2.34 -28.28
N GLN A 12 0.56 3.47 -27.90
CA GLN A 12 0.05 3.74 -26.56
C GLN A 12 -1.42 4.17 -26.60
N ILE A 13 -2.14 3.96 -25.50
CA ILE A 13 -3.54 4.36 -25.32
C ILE A 13 -3.70 5.11 -23.99
N PRO A 14 -4.61 6.10 -23.90
CA PRO A 14 -4.85 6.82 -22.65
C PRO A 14 -5.40 5.84 -21.60
N SER A 15 -4.72 5.73 -20.46
CA SER A 15 -5.10 4.80 -19.40
C SER A 15 -6.30 5.28 -18.59
N GLY A 16 -6.65 6.56 -18.71
CA GLY A 16 -7.60 7.23 -17.83
C GLY A 16 -7.02 7.53 -16.43
N GLN A 17 -5.79 7.10 -16.16
CA GLN A 17 -5.06 7.44 -14.94
C GLN A 17 -4.26 8.72 -15.16
N TYR A 18 -4.04 9.45 -14.08
CA TYR A 18 -3.19 10.63 -14.06
C TYR A 18 -2.07 10.40 -13.06
N ASP A 19 -0.88 10.91 -13.35
CA ASP A 19 0.20 10.85 -12.37
C ASP A 19 -0.18 11.60 -11.09
N PRO A 20 0.26 11.14 -9.91
CA PRO A 20 0.03 11.88 -8.67
C PRO A 20 0.67 13.26 -8.76
N CYS A 21 0.01 14.27 -8.19
CA CYS A 21 0.55 15.62 -8.14
C CYS A 21 1.89 15.61 -7.40
N TYR A 22 2.95 16.08 -8.05
CA TYR A 22 4.30 16.11 -7.48
C TYR A 22 4.38 16.85 -6.15
N SER A 23 3.62 17.94 -5.99
CA SER A 23 3.68 18.79 -4.79
C SER A 23 3.00 18.18 -3.57
N CYS A 24 1.94 17.38 -3.74
CA CYS A 24 1.22 16.76 -2.62
C CYS A 24 1.32 15.23 -2.59
N GLY A 25 2.06 14.63 -3.52
CA GLY A 25 2.25 13.19 -3.61
C GLY A 25 0.95 12.39 -3.79
N GLY A 26 -0.10 12.99 -4.35
CA GLY A 26 -1.40 12.31 -4.51
C GLY A 26 -2.45 12.64 -3.46
N SER A 27 -2.10 13.32 -2.36
CA SER A 27 -3.03 13.52 -1.23
C SER A 27 -4.10 14.58 -1.47
N GLY A 28 -3.88 15.47 -2.45
CA GLY A 28 -4.72 16.64 -2.68
C GLY A 28 -4.52 17.76 -1.66
N HIS A 29 -3.73 17.58 -0.61
CA HIS A 29 -3.57 18.55 0.49
C HIS A 29 -2.10 18.85 0.78
N GLY A 30 -1.83 20.04 1.33
CA GLY A 30 -0.48 20.41 1.79
C GLY A 30 -0.02 19.50 2.93
N SER A 31 1.29 19.20 2.99
CA SER A 31 1.86 18.23 3.93
C SER A 31 1.57 18.52 5.41
N HIS A 32 1.31 19.78 5.79
CA HIS A 32 1.11 20.21 7.19
C HIS A 32 -0.13 21.08 7.40
N THR A 33 -0.96 21.22 6.38
CA THR A 33 -2.15 22.08 6.43
C THR A 33 -3.27 21.35 5.71
N ASP A 34 -4.47 21.30 6.29
CA ASP A 34 -5.70 20.84 5.59
C ASP A 34 -6.13 21.78 4.45
N VAL A 35 -5.23 22.65 4.00
CA VAL A 35 -5.39 23.53 2.85
C VAL A 35 -5.20 22.70 1.58
N PRO A 36 -6.11 22.83 0.60
CA PRO A 36 -5.99 22.13 -0.68
C PRO A 36 -4.67 22.49 -1.36
N CYS A 37 -4.01 21.50 -1.93
CA CYS A 37 -2.75 21.71 -2.63
C CYS A 37 -2.99 22.59 -3.86
N MET A 38 -2.36 23.77 -3.89
CA MET A 38 -2.54 24.74 -4.98
C MET A 38 -2.09 24.23 -6.34
N ALA A 39 -1.06 23.38 -6.39
CA ALA A 39 -0.52 22.84 -7.64
C ALA A 39 -1.50 21.93 -8.38
N CYS A 40 -2.36 21.20 -7.65
CA CYS A 40 -3.39 20.35 -8.22
C CYS A 40 -4.81 20.83 -7.91
N ASN A 41 -4.95 22.01 -7.33
CA ASN A 41 -6.19 22.58 -6.81
C ASN A 41 -7.05 21.56 -6.02
N GLY A 42 -6.41 20.81 -5.12
CA GLY A 42 -7.11 19.80 -4.32
C GLY A 42 -7.35 18.43 -4.97
N SER A 43 -7.15 18.29 -6.30
CA SER A 43 -7.47 17.04 -7.00
C SER A 43 -6.55 15.86 -6.64
N GLY A 44 -5.33 16.14 -6.18
CA GLY A 44 -4.29 15.13 -5.94
C GLY A 44 -3.61 14.60 -7.20
N HIS A 45 -4.04 15.00 -8.40
CA HIS A 45 -3.52 14.48 -9.66
C HIS A 45 -2.80 15.58 -10.44
N SER A 46 -1.84 15.18 -11.26
CA SER A 46 -1.19 16.06 -12.22
C SER A 46 -2.13 16.33 -13.40
N GLY A 47 -1.88 17.42 -14.14
CA GLY A 47 -2.60 17.68 -15.39
C GLY A 47 -2.20 16.76 -16.54
N SER A 48 -1.21 15.87 -16.33
CA SER A 48 -0.71 14.95 -17.36
C SER A 48 -1.39 13.59 -17.22
N GLN A 49 -2.07 13.18 -18.28
CA GLN A 49 -2.67 11.86 -18.38
C GLN A 49 -1.57 10.83 -18.64
N ARG A 50 -1.66 9.68 -17.96
CA ARG A 50 -0.80 8.53 -18.27
C ARG A 50 -1.28 7.82 -19.53
N TYR A 51 -0.30 7.33 -20.26
CA TYR A 51 -0.50 6.48 -21.44
C TYR A 51 0.01 5.09 -21.13
N ASP A 52 -0.83 4.09 -21.33
CA ASP A 52 -0.46 2.70 -21.20
C ASP A 52 -0.08 2.13 -22.56
N THR A 53 0.78 1.12 -22.57
CA THR A 53 1.12 0.37 -23.76
C THR A 53 -0.14 -0.23 -24.38
N CYS A 54 -0.34 -0.02 -25.68
CA CYS A 54 -1.51 -0.55 -26.38
C CYS A 54 -1.52 -2.07 -26.30
N TRP A 55 -2.55 -2.64 -25.68
CA TRP A 55 -2.68 -4.08 -25.46
C TRP A 55 -2.75 -4.90 -26.75
N ASN A 56 -3.23 -4.32 -27.86
CA ASN A 56 -3.43 -5.03 -29.13
C ASN A 56 -2.14 -5.14 -29.96
N CYS A 57 -1.27 -4.13 -29.90
CA CYS A 57 0.01 -4.12 -30.64
C CYS A 57 1.23 -4.19 -29.73
N HIS A 58 1.04 -4.30 -28.42
CA HIS A 58 2.09 -4.33 -27.40
C HIS A 58 3.14 -3.23 -27.55
N GLY A 59 2.73 -2.01 -27.94
CA GLY A 59 3.65 -0.88 -28.13
C GLY A 59 4.20 -0.72 -29.54
N ALA A 60 4.01 -1.69 -30.43
CA ALA A 60 4.60 -1.66 -31.78
C ALA A 60 3.92 -0.66 -32.73
N GLY A 61 2.73 -0.17 -32.40
CA GLY A 61 1.95 0.72 -33.28
C GLY A 61 1.40 0.05 -34.56
N SER A 62 1.82 -1.17 -34.86
CA SER A 62 1.39 -1.95 -36.01
C SER A 62 0.98 -3.36 -35.60
N THR A 63 0.03 -3.92 -36.33
CA THR A 63 -0.39 -5.31 -36.19
C THR A 63 -0.03 -6.07 -37.46
N PRO A 64 0.36 -7.36 -37.35
CA PRO A 64 0.57 -8.19 -38.52
C PRO A 64 -0.72 -8.20 -39.34
N ASP A 65 -0.62 -7.88 -40.63
CA ASP A 65 -1.79 -7.99 -41.49
C ASP A 65 -2.22 -9.46 -41.48
N PRO A 66 -3.50 -9.77 -41.19
CA PRO A 66 -3.98 -11.12 -41.40
C PRO A 66 -3.70 -11.45 -42.87
N LYS A 67 -3.02 -12.58 -43.11
CA LYS A 67 -2.76 -13.06 -44.48
C LYS A 67 -4.06 -12.92 -45.26
N PRO A 68 -4.06 -12.28 -46.44
CA PRO A 68 -5.27 -12.03 -47.17
C PRO A 68 -5.96 -13.38 -47.38
N ILE A 69 -7.09 -13.57 -46.68
CA ILE A 69 -7.98 -14.67 -46.97
C ILE A 69 -8.40 -14.40 -48.40
N VAL A 70 -7.98 -15.29 -49.31
CA VAL A 70 -8.25 -15.21 -50.74
C VAL A 70 -9.76 -15.12 -50.89
N ARG A 71 -10.28 -13.90 -51.01
CA ARG A 71 -11.70 -13.65 -51.18
C ARG A 71 -12.00 -14.05 -52.62
N PRO A 72 -12.95 -14.97 -52.87
CA PRO A 72 -13.43 -15.18 -54.24
C PRO A 72 -13.84 -13.82 -54.81
N LYS A 73 -13.42 -13.54 -56.05
CA LYS A 73 -13.76 -12.31 -56.78
C LYS A 73 -15.27 -12.22 -56.95
N THR A 74 -15.99 -11.68 -55.97
CA THR A 74 -17.36 -11.21 -56.18
C THR A 74 -17.27 -9.75 -56.61
N GLN A 75 -17.41 -9.52 -57.92
CA GLN A 75 -17.64 -8.21 -58.50
C GLN A 75 -18.88 -7.61 -57.84
N VAL A 76 -18.73 -6.55 -57.05
CA VAL A 76 -19.87 -5.75 -56.60
C VAL A 76 -19.67 -4.31 -57.02
N LYS A 77 -20.65 -3.83 -57.81
CA LYS A 77 -20.78 -2.49 -58.36
C LYS A 77 -20.75 -1.43 -57.27
N THR A 78 -20.11 -0.32 -57.64
CA THR A 78 -20.02 0.97 -56.95
C THR A 78 -21.37 1.46 -56.45
N SER A 79 -21.51 1.65 -55.14
CA SER A 79 -22.56 2.47 -54.54
C SER A 79 -21.96 3.38 -53.44
N LYS A 80 -22.46 4.62 -53.44
CA LYS A 80 -21.93 5.84 -52.82
C LYS A 80 -21.78 5.77 -51.28
N PRO A 81 -20.90 6.60 -50.67
CA PRO A 81 -20.63 6.59 -49.23
C PRO A 81 -21.76 7.25 -48.43
N ALA A 82 -22.21 6.59 -47.36
CA ALA A 82 -23.15 7.13 -46.37
C ALA A 82 -22.39 7.62 -45.12
N LYS A 83 -22.88 8.74 -44.58
CA LYS A 83 -22.32 9.53 -43.45
C LYS A 83 -22.01 8.70 -42.19
N GLN A 84 -20.86 9.01 -41.58
CA GLN A 84 -20.48 8.60 -40.21
C GLN A 84 -21.37 9.29 -39.17
N THR A 85 -21.93 8.50 -38.25
CA THR A 85 -22.61 8.96 -37.04
C THR A 85 -21.63 8.85 -35.88
N ASN A 86 -21.29 9.98 -35.25
CA ASN A 86 -20.48 10.03 -34.04
C ASN A 86 -21.33 9.59 -32.84
N ASN A 87 -20.96 8.49 -32.20
CA ASN A 87 -21.54 8.08 -30.92
C ASN A 87 -20.60 8.47 -29.77
N THR A 88 -21.09 9.38 -28.93
CA THR A 88 -20.49 9.80 -27.66
C THR A 88 -20.67 8.71 -26.62
N SER A 89 -19.59 8.04 -26.20
CA SER A 89 -19.63 7.06 -25.11
C SER A 89 -19.52 7.74 -23.74
N LYS A 90 -20.57 7.54 -22.95
CA LYS A 90 -20.77 7.95 -21.57
C LYS A 90 -19.86 7.11 -20.65
N THR A 91 -18.99 7.75 -19.87
CA THR A 91 -18.12 7.08 -18.89
C THR A 91 -18.89 6.79 -17.60
N THR A 92 -19.11 5.51 -17.32
CA THR A 92 -19.59 5.01 -16.03
C THR A 92 -18.39 4.73 -15.15
N GLY A 93 -18.35 5.36 -13.96
CA GLY A 93 -17.26 5.21 -13.00
C GLY A 93 -17.12 3.78 -12.49
N SER A 94 -15.88 3.38 -12.22
CA SER A 94 -15.56 2.12 -11.56
C SER A 94 -14.45 2.34 -10.55
N ALA A 95 -14.53 1.53 -9.50
CA ALA A 95 -14.06 1.78 -8.14
C ALA A 95 -12.54 1.90 -7.95
N THR A 96 -12.18 2.77 -7.01
CA THR A 96 -10.85 3.02 -6.45
C THR A 96 -10.25 1.78 -5.78
N PRO A 97 -9.01 1.36 -6.11
CA PRO A 97 -8.27 0.41 -5.29
C PRO A 97 -7.56 1.16 -4.15
N THR A 98 -7.75 0.69 -2.92
CA THR A 98 -7.10 1.18 -1.71
C THR A 98 -5.60 0.85 -1.70
N THR A 99 -4.76 1.81 -2.08
CA THR A 99 -3.32 1.73 -1.92
C THR A 99 -2.91 1.89 -0.46
N LYS A 100 -2.18 0.91 0.07
CA LYS A 100 -1.56 0.91 1.41
C LYS A 100 -0.68 2.15 1.58
N LYS A 101 -1.01 2.95 2.60
CA LYS A 101 -0.29 4.11 3.10
C LYS A 101 1.18 3.76 3.41
N PRO A 102 2.19 4.43 2.83
CA PRO A 102 3.57 4.28 3.28
C PRO A 102 3.73 4.92 4.66
N ASN A 103 4.37 4.19 5.58
CA ASN A 103 4.50 4.60 6.98
C ASN A 103 5.54 5.73 7.11
N ASN A 104 5.11 6.88 7.65
CA ASN A 104 5.91 8.08 7.98
C ASN A 104 7.11 7.85 8.91
N LEU A 105 7.37 6.60 9.33
CA LEU A 105 8.44 6.25 10.26
C LEU A 105 9.83 6.39 9.62
N SER A 106 9.95 6.09 8.32
CA SER A 106 11.22 6.16 7.59
C SER A 106 11.75 7.60 7.46
N GLN A 107 10.86 8.57 7.28
CA GLN A 107 11.24 9.97 7.09
C GLN A 107 11.70 10.62 8.41
N ASN A 108 11.07 10.26 9.53
CA ASN A 108 11.44 10.76 10.85
C ASN A 108 12.80 10.22 11.34
N ILE A 109 13.12 8.97 11.02
CA ILE A 109 14.42 8.37 11.39
C ILE A 109 15.59 9.08 10.68
N SER A 110 15.38 9.51 9.43
CA SER A 110 16.40 10.24 8.67
C SER A 110 16.74 11.61 9.27
N GLN A 111 15.75 12.33 9.81
CA GLN A 111 15.99 13.64 10.39
C GLN A 111 16.73 13.56 11.73
N VAL A 112 16.39 12.58 12.58
CA VAL A 112 17.05 12.37 13.88
C VAL A 112 18.54 12.03 13.69
N ALA A 113 18.88 11.19 12.69
CA ALA A 113 20.26 10.83 12.40
C ALA A 113 21.13 12.03 12.00
N ILE A 114 20.58 12.96 11.20
CA ILE A 114 21.28 14.18 10.76
C ILE A 114 21.56 15.10 11.96
N VAL A 115 20.56 15.31 12.83
CA VAL A 115 20.72 16.16 14.02
C VAL A 115 21.77 15.57 14.98
N LEU A 116 21.76 14.25 15.19
CA LEU A 116 22.74 13.59 16.05
C LEU A 116 24.17 13.74 15.52
N ALA A 117 24.36 13.60 14.20
CA ALA A 117 25.66 13.76 13.55
C ALA A 117 26.21 15.19 13.73
N ILE A 118 25.34 16.21 13.65
CA ILE A 118 25.73 17.61 13.87
C ILE A 118 26.14 17.85 15.33
N ILE A 119 25.41 17.29 16.31
CA ILE A 119 25.73 17.44 17.73
C ILE A 119 27.08 16.80 18.06
N ILE A 120 27.37 15.61 17.51
CA ILE A 120 28.65 14.93 17.70
C ILE A 120 29.80 15.72 17.08
N LEU A 121 29.57 16.34 15.91
CA LEU A 121 30.57 17.18 15.25
C LEU A 121 30.91 18.43 16.08
N ILE A 122 29.90 19.06 16.70
CA ILE A 122 30.08 20.24 17.58
C ILE A 122 30.77 19.85 18.89
N ALA A 123 30.37 18.74 19.52
CA ALA A 123 31.01 18.27 20.75
C ALA A 123 32.49 17.88 20.53
N ALA A 124 32.83 17.42 19.33
CA ALA A 124 34.20 17.13 18.95
C ALA A 124 35.02 18.39 18.63
N SER A 125 34.41 19.51 18.21
CA SER A 125 35.17 20.71 17.84
C SER A 125 35.77 21.47 19.02
N ASP A 126 35.19 21.34 20.21
CA ASP A 126 35.61 22.12 21.40
C ASP A 126 36.87 21.58 22.09
N ASN A 127 37.36 20.38 21.70
CA ASN A 127 38.44 19.68 22.42
C ASN A 127 39.74 19.51 21.62
N LEU A 128 39.92 20.17 20.46
CA LEU A 128 40.98 19.78 19.52
C LEU A 128 41.87 20.93 19.01
N GLU A 129 42.96 21.18 19.72
CA GLU A 129 44.15 21.88 19.21
C GLU A 129 45.13 20.86 18.59
N GLY A 130 45.11 20.68 17.27
CA GLY A 130 46.11 19.89 16.55
C GLY A 130 45.63 19.32 15.21
N GLY A 131 46.39 19.51 14.13
CA GLY A 131 46.00 19.10 12.77
C GLY A 131 46.03 17.60 12.49
N GLU A 132 46.62 16.77 13.35
CA GLU A 132 46.73 15.31 13.12
C GLU A 132 45.44 14.52 13.45
N PHE A 133 44.45 15.15 14.07
CA PHE A 133 43.28 14.45 14.59
C PHE A 133 42.13 14.27 13.59
N ILE A 134 42.19 14.89 12.41
CA ILE A 134 41.12 14.76 11.40
C ILE A 134 40.95 13.29 10.98
N PHE A 135 42.05 12.54 10.85
CA PHE A 135 42.00 11.12 10.48
C PHE A 135 41.50 10.23 11.62
N ALA A 136 41.86 10.53 12.87
CA ALA A 136 41.37 9.81 14.05
C ALA A 136 39.87 10.06 14.28
N GLY A 137 39.41 11.30 14.11
CA GLY A 137 38.00 11.67 14.20
C GLY A 137 37.14 11.00 13.12
N LEU A 138 37.65 10.94 11.89
CA LEU A 138 36.96 10.24 10.79
C LEU A 138 36.82 8.74 11.09
N GLY A 139 37.88 8.11 11.59
CA GLY A 139 37.86 6.69 11.99
C GLY A 139 36.83 6.41 13.09
N ALA A 140 36.79 7.25 14.13
CA ALA A 140 35.81 7.15 15.20
C ALA A 140 34.37 7.35 14.70
N PHE A 141 34.16 8.27 13.74
CA PHE A 141 32.85 8.48 13.12
C PHE A 141 32.35 7.24 12.38
N PHE A 142 33.19 6.61 11.55
CA PHE A 142 32.83 5.38 10.86
C PHE A 142 32.59 4.22 11.82
N ALA A 143 33.43 4.07 12.85
CA ALA A 143 33.24 3.04 13.87
C ALA A 143 31.91 3.23 14.63
N SER A 144 31.58 4.48 15.00
CA SER A 144 30.32 4.83 15.64
C SER A 144 29.12 4.58 14.73
N TYR A 145 29.22 4.95 13.45
CA TYR A 145 28.18 4.71 12.45
C TYR A 145 27.92 3.21 12.27
N VAL A 146 28.96 2.39 12.15
CA VAL A 146 28.83 0.93 12.06
C VAL A 146 28.21 0.35 13.32
N ALA A 147 28.63 0.81 14.51
CA ALA A 147 28.03 0.36 15.78
C ALA A 147 26.53 0.70 15.87
N LEU A 148 26.15 1.93 15.51
CA LEU A 148 24.74 2.35 15.44
C LEU A 148 23.95 1.54 14.42
N TYR A 149 24.54 1.25 13.26
CA TYR A 149 23.92 0.44 12.23
C TYR A 149 23.66 -0.99 12.73
N VAL A 150 24.63 -1.62 13.39
CA VAL A 150 24.44 -2.94 14.00
C VAL A 150 23.33 -2.90 15.06
N LEU A 151 23.34 -1.90 15.94
CA LEU A 151 22.34 -1.74 16.99
C LEU A 151 20.93 -1.54 16.41
N TYR A 152 20.80 -0.81 15.30
CA TYR A 152 19.56 -0.65 14.55
C TYR A 152 19.00 -1.99 14.04
N TYR A 153 19.84 -2.84 13.46
CA TYR A 153 19.41 -4.18 13.00
C TYR A 153 19.01 -5.07 14.17
N VAL A 154 19.73 -5.01 15.29
CA VAL A 154 19.35 -5.74 16.51
C VAL A 154 17.98 -5.27 17.01
N ALA A 155 17.72 -3.96 17.02
CA ALA A 155 16.43 -3.41 17.44
C ALA A 155 15.26 -3.82 16.51
N ILE A 156 15.49 -3.89 15.19
CA ILE A 156 14.47 -4.41 14.27
C ILE A 156 14.20 -5.89 14.55
N ALA A 157 15.24 -6.69 14.73
CA ALA A 157 15.10 -8.11 15.02
C ALA A 157 14.35 -8.35 16.33
N THR A 158 14.61 -7.56 17.38
CA THR A 158 13.89 -7.67 18.65
C THR A 158 12.42 -7.25 18.52
N ILE A 159 12.09 -6.24 17.72
CA ILE A 159 10.71 -5.84 17.46
C ILE A 159 9.94 -6.95 16.72
N GLU A 160 10.55 -7.57 15.71
CA GLU A 160 9.92 -8.68 14.98
C GLU A 160 9.72 -9.91 15.90
N LEU A 161 10.71 -10.24 16.74
CA LEU A 161 10.55 -11.29 17.76
C LEU A 161 9.44 -10.96 18.77
N LEU A 162 9.34 -9.71 19.20
CA LEU A 162 8.30 -9.26 20.12
C LEU A 162 6.90 -9.39 19.50
N LYS A 163 6.73 -9.08 18.20
CA LYS A 163 5.46 -9.29 17.49
C LYS A 163 5.07 -10.77 17.46
N ILE A 164 6.04 -11.66 17.24
CA ILE A 164 5.78 -13.11 17.24
C ILE A 164 5.38 -13.57 18.64
N ALA A 165 6.11 -13.14 19.68
CA ALA A 165 5.78 -13.47 21.07
C ALA A 165 4.38 -12.98 21.45
N LEU A 166 4.00 -11.76 21.04
CA LEU A 166 2.67 -11.21 21.29
C LEU A 166 1.56 -12.03 20.61
N LYS A 167 1.79 -12.50 19.37
CA LYS A 167 0.84 -13.38 18.66
C LYS A 167 0.66 -14.71 19.37
N ILE A 168 1.75 -15.30 19.87
CA ILE A 168 1.69 -16.56 20.62
C ILE A 168 0.95 -16.37 21.94
N ALA A 169 1.23 -15.29 22.67
CA ALA A 169 0.54 -14.96 23.92
C ALA A 169 -0.96 -14.73 23.70
N ALA A 170 -1.34 -13.99 22.65
CA ALA A 170 -2.74 -13.77 22.29
C ALA A 170 -3.45 -15.10 21.94
N ALA A 171 -2.81 -15.97 21.15
CA ALA A 171 -3.36 -17.28 20.84
C ALA A 171 -3.53 -18.16 22.09
N GLY A 172 -2.53 -18.16 22.98
CA GLY A 172 -2.60 -18.88 24.26
C GLY A 172 -3.74 -18.39 25.16
N LEU A 173 -3.96 -17.07 25.22
CA LEU A 173 -5.06 -16.49 25.98
C LEU A 173 -6.43 -16.91 25.43
N VAL A 174 -6.60 -16.93 24.10
CA VAL A 174 -7.84 -17.44 23.48
C VAL A 174 -8.07 -18.90 23.82
N ILE A 175 -7.04 -19.75 23.77
CA ILE A 175 -7.15 -21.17 24.13
C ILE A 175 -7.56 -21.33 25.61
N LEU A 176 -6.96 -20.56 26.52
CA LEU A 176 -7.32 -20.58 27.94
C LEU A 176 -8.78 -20.18 28.18
N VAL A 177 -9.27 -19.15 27.47
CA VAL A 177 -10.68 -18.73 27.55
C VAL A 177 -11.61 -19.84 27.06
N ILE A 178 -11.29 -20.49 25.95
CA ILE A 178 -12.09 -21.61 25.41
C ILE A 178 -12.13 -22.77 26.42
N ILE A 179 -11.00 -23.14 27.01
CA ILE A 179 -10.94 -24.21 28.04
C ILE A 179 -11.79 -23.83 29.26
N GLY A 180 -11.72 -22.57 29.70
CA GLY A 180 -12.54 -22.06 30.81
C GLY A 180 -14.04 -22.22 30.55
N LEU A 181 -14.51 -21.77 29.37
CA LEU A 181 -15.91 -21.88 28.96
C LEU A 181 -16.38 -23.34 28.85
N PHE A 182 -15.51 -24.23 28.35
CA PHE A 182 -15.82 -25.66 28.30
C PHE A 182 -15.93 -26.30 29.68
N ASN A 183 -15.12 -25.88 30.66
CA ASN A 183 -15.17 -26.42 32.01
C ASN A 183 -16.43 -25.97 32.77
N GLU A 184 -16.89 -24.72 32.58
CA GLU A 184 -18.15 -24.25 33.17
C GLU A 184 -19.36 -25.04 32.63
N SER A 185 -19.39 -25.33 31.31
CA SER A 185 -20.49 -26.11 30.72
C SER A 185 -20.65 -27.53 31.27
N LYS A 186 -19.59 -28.12 31.84
CA LYS A 186 -19.63 -29.46 32.44
C LYS A 186 -20.14 -29.46 33.88
N ALA A 187 -20.04 -28.33 34.59
CA ALA A 187 -20.46 -28.23 35.99
C ALA A 187 -21.99 -28.25 36.14
N GLU A 188 -22.74 -27.75 35.15
CA GLU A 188 -24.20 -27.68 35.20
C GLU A 188 -24.91 -29.02 34.89
N ALA A 189 -24.20 -30.02 34.36
CA ALA A 189 -24.79 -31.32 34.02
C ALA A 189 -24.90 -32.29 35.23
N ILE A 190 -24.41 -31.92 36.42
CA ILE A 190 -24.35 -32.79 37.60
C ILE A 190 -25.01 -32.12 38.83
N THR A 191 -26.07 -31.33 38.63
CA THR A 191 -27.03 -31.12 39.72
C THR A 191 -28.06 -32.25 39.65
N PRO A 192 -27.98 -33.28 40.51
CA PRO A 192 -29.06 -34.25 40.62
C PRO A 192 -30.33 -33.49 40.96
N SER A 193 -31.39 -33.70 40.18
CA SER A 193 -32.72 -33.21 40.48
C SER A 193 -33.13 -33.72 41.86
N VAL A 194 -32.93 -32.92 42.89
CA VAL A 194 -33.52 -33.18 44.21
C VAL A 194 -35.01 -32.96 44.01
N SER A 195 -35.72 -34.06 43.79
CA SER A 195 -37.17 -34.16 43.80
C SER A 195 -37.65 -33.69 45.17
N SER A 196 -37.95 -32.40 45.29
CA SER A 196 -38.70 -31.87 46.42
C SER A 196 -40.14 -32.34 46.28
N GLU A 197 -40.43 -33.55 46.75
CA GLU A 197 -41.81 -33.94 47.03
C GLU A 197 -42.37 -32.93 48.05
N PRO A 198 -43.49 -32.26 47.75
CA PRO A 198 -44.13 -31.38 48.71
C PRO A 198 -44.69 -32.26 49.84
N LEU A 199 -44.09 -32.16 51.02
CA LEU A 199 -44.63 -32.65 52.27
C LEU A 199 -45.93 -31.88 52.54
N ILE A 200 -47.05 -32.40 52.04
CA ILE A 200 -48.40 -31.95 52.37
C ILE A 200 -48.58 -32.25 53.86
N GLN A 201 -48.31 -31.26 54.71
CA GLN A 201 -48.80 -31.27 56.07
C GLN A 201 -50.32 -31.09 56.03
N PHE A 202 -51.03 -32.20 56.13
CA PHE A 202 -52.43 -32.25 56.48
C PHE A 202 -52.60 -31.68 57.90
N TRP A 203 -53.16 -30.48 58.01
CA TRP A 203 -53.83 -29.99 59.20
C TRP A 203 -55.30 -29.82 58.87
N VAL A 204 -56.13 -30.81 59.24
CA VAL A 204 -57.58 -30.66 59.39
C VAL A 204 -58.02 -31.50 60.60
N ASN A 205 -58.41 -30.77 61.66
CA ASN A 205 -59.17 -31.12 62.85
C ASN A 205 -58.71 -32.26 63.77
#